data_AF-A0A7C5UQF1-F1
#
_entry.id   AF-A0A7C5UQF1-F1
#
_cell.length_a   1.000
_cell.length_b   1.000
_cell.length_c   1.000
_cell.angle_alpha   90.00
_cell.angle_beta   90.00
_cell.angle_gamma   90.00
#
_symmetry.space_group_name_H-M   'P 1'
#
loop_
_entity.id
_entity.type
_entity.pdbx_description
1 polymer ?
#
loop_
_entity_poly.entity_id
_entity_poly.type
_entity_poly.pdbx_seq_one_letter_code
_entity_poly.pdbx_strand_id
1 'polypeptide(L)'
;MLSRSDRVQEAVRKIVPPFTLDETLTFFCPQENLDALEHPLVRSLHHHMLVEYTPPVQGKRVVMLILPCTKVKPYALSVEHLAINTYLLGLGFEPRAPAEYPPLLEKALPPGGNPQVLNNGLWARENLFLHRYVVSEPMGLVPYEYIYFFQGRPSLAARYDDPGLFEHRGTAVCPWRADYTGIPWGRKYRWGDREKEAYVQVHNRLVELLVGILDKIGDLYVARLAYVSPQMTHRSFLSSVEEKRQVGLPLGRRTRSGLLRLHGVNDLRPGRVRIVPSAQEIVAIQDRLARRLPGRTRRQICGYFATGGRGASPLTLPETLEVLGEHLRRLG
;
A
#
# COMPACT_ATOMS: atom_id res chain seq x y z
N MET A 1 17.60 -24.83 0.28
CA MET A 1 16.71 -24.34 1.36
C MET A 1 16.77 -22.82 1.34
N LEU A 2 15.67 -22.09 1.53
CA LEU A 2 15.70 -20.61 1.54
C LEU A 2 16.45 -20.14 2.78
N SER A 3 17.57 -19.43 2.65
CA SER A 3 18.29 -18.84 3.79
C SER A 3 17.87 -17.39 4.03
N ARG A 4 18.02 -16.90 5.26
CA ARG A 4 17.75 -15.47 5.57
C ARG A 4 18.68 -14.54 4.79
N SER A 5 19.95 -14.91 4.65
CA SER A 5 20.96 -14.12 3.92
C SER A 5 20.55 -13.90 2.45
N ASP A 6 20.10 -14.96 1.75
CA ASP A 6 19.66 -14.83 0.35
C ASP A 6 18.49 -13.84 0.21
N ARG A 7 17.58 -13.84 1.19
CA ARG A 7 16.41 -12.94 1.20
C ARG A 7 16.81 -11.49 1.44
N VAL A 8 17.79 -11.25 2.31
CA VAL A 8 18.36 -9.91 2.53
C VAL A 8 19.03 -9.40 1.24
N GLN A 9 19.79 -10.24 0.54
CA GLN A 9 20.42 -9.84 -0.73
C GLN A 9 19.38 -9.48 -1.81
N GLU A 10 18.25 -10.20 -1.87
CA GLU A 10 17.12 -9.81 -2.73
C GLU A 10 16.47 -8.48 -2.30
N ALA A 11 16.39 -8.24 -1.00
CA ALA A 11 15.80 -7.02 -0.43
C ALA A 11 16.63 -5.78 -0.76
N VAL A 12 17.97 -5.86 -0.69
CA VAL A 12 18.89 -4.76 -1.02
C VAL A 12 18.61 -4.20 -2.43
N ARG A 13 18.33 -5.07 -3.41
CA ARG A 13 18.06 -4.68 -4.81
C ARG A 13 16.79 -3.86 -4.99
N LYS A 14 15.93 -3.76 -3.97
CA LYS A 14 14.65 -3.03 -4.01
C LYS A 14 14.80 -1.59 -3.50
N ILE A 15 15.91 -1.28 -2.84
CA ILE A 15 16.18 0.03 -2.24
C ILE A 15 16.99 0.86 -3.22
N VAL A 16 16.47 2.02 -3.60
CA VAL A 16 17.14 2.93 -4.53
C VAL A 16 18.06 3.88 -3.74
N PRO A 17 19.32 4.06 -4.17
CA PRO A 17 20.23 5.05 -3.59
C PRO A 17 19.63 6.46 -3.54
N PRO A 18 19.93 7.28 -2.52
CA PRO A 18 20.99 7.09 -1.53
C PRO A 18 20.56 6.29 -0.30
N PHE A 19 19.33 5.74 -0.30
CA PHE A 19 18.87 4.91 0.79
C PHE A 19 19.55 3.53 0.76
N THR A 20 19.65 2.94 1.94
CA THR A 20 20.16 1.57 2.13
C THR A 20 19.17 0.78 2.95
N LEU A 21 19.08 -0.52 2.67
CA LEU A 21 18.28 -1.44 3.45
C LEU A 21 18.73 -1.40 4.92
N ASP A 22 17.78 -1.24 5.83
CA ASP A 22 17.98 -1.56 7.23
C ASP A 22 17.65 -3.04 7.41
N GLU A 23 18.65 -3.87 7.66
CA GLU A 23 18.44 -5.33 7.78
C GLU A 23 17.53 -5.69 8.96
N THR A 24 17.44 -4.82 9.98
CA THR A 24 16.49 -5.00 11.09
C THR A 24 15.03 -4.79 10.66
N LEU A 25 14.81 -4.10 9.54
CA LEU A 25 13.51 -3.86 8.92
C LEU A 25 13.24 -4.81 7.75
N THR A 26 13.57 -6.10 7.93
CA THR A 26 13.29 -7.14 6.93
C THR A 26 12.37 -8.21 7.50
N PHE A 27 11.18 -8.34 6.89
CA PHE A 27 10.09 -9.16 7.41
C PHE A 27 9.63 -10.17 6.36
N PHE A 28 10.17 -11.38 6.39
CA PHE A 28 10.03 -12.35 5.30
C PHE A 28 8.88 -13.35 5.47
N CYS A 29 8.21 -13.36 6.62
CA CYS A 29 7.01 -14.16 6.89
C CYS A 29 6.05 -13.43 7.84
N PRO A 30 4.82 -13.95 8.05
CA PRO A 30 3.84 -13.29 8.90
C PRO A 30 4.26 -13.12 10.37
N GLN A 31 5.01 -14.07 10.93
CA GLN A 31 5.52 -13.92 12.31
C GLN A 31 6.54 -12.79 12.42
N GLU A 32 7.50 -12.70 11.50
CA GLU A 32 8.48 -11.60 11.53
C GLU A 32 7.76 -10.23 11.39
N ASN A 33 6.64 -10.17 10.69
CA ASN A 33 5.75 -9.00 10.65
C ASN A 33 5.05 -8.70 11.98
N LEU A 34 4.57 -9.74 12.67
CA LEU A 34 3.97 -9.61 13.99
C LEU A 34 4.99 -9.11 15.01
N ASP A 35 6.20 -9.67 14.99
CA ASP A 35 7.33 -9.25 15.84
C ASP A 35 7.74 -7.81 15.51
N ALA A 36 7.66 -7.41 14.23
CA ALA A 36 7.99 -6.07 13.79
C ALA A 36 7.10 -4.97 14.39
N LEU A 37 5.87 -5.29 14.82
CA LEU A 37 5.03 -4.34 15.56
C LEU A 37 5.70 -3.87 16.86
N GLU A 38 6.61 -4.66 17.42
CA GLU A 38 7.37 -4.32 18.62
C GLU A 38 8.74 -3.69 18.31
N HIS A 39 9.13 -3.61 17.03
CA HIS A 39 10.40 -3.01 16.63
C HIS A 39 10.46 -1.52 17.01
N PRO A 40 11.56 -1.00 17.61
CA PRO A 40 11.61 0.37 18.13
C PRO A 40 11.27 1.45 17.11
N LEU A 41 11.75 1.32 15.86
CA LEU A 41 11.44 2.27 14.79
C LEU A 41 9.97 2.22 14.37
N VAL A 42 9.37 1.03 14.34
CA VAL A 42 7.96 0.84 13.98
C VAL A 42 7.05 1.41 15.07
N ARG A 43 7.33 1.07 16.34
CA ARG A 43 6.64 1.64 17.51
C ARG A 43 6.76 3.16 17.57
N SER A 44 7.93 3.71 17.24
CA SER A 44 8.14 5.16 17.18
C SER A 44 7.21 5.81 16.15
N LEU A 45 7.12 5.27 14.94
CA LEU A 45 6.16 5.77 13.95
C LEU A 45 4.71 5.60 14.41
N HIS A 46 4.33 4.44 14.96
CA HIS A 46 2.97 4.22 15.44
C HIS A 46 2.58 5.21 16.52
N HIS A 47 3.45 5.42 17.52
CA HIS A 47 3.26 6.41 18.57
C HIS A 47 3.11 7.80 17.98
N HIS A 48 4.03 8.19 17.09
CA HIS A 48 3.97 9.48 16.42
C HIS A 48 2.62 9.68 15.70
N MET A 49 2.18 8.71 14.90
CA MET A 49 0.92 8.80 14.17
C MET A 49 -0.32 8.85 15.08
N LEU A 50 -0.31 8.11 16.19
CA LEU A 50 -1.42 8.07 17.14
C LEU A 50 -1.47 9.26 18.10
N VAL A 51 -0.33 9.87 18.43
CA VAL A 51 -0.24 10.84 19.53
C VAL A 51 0.19 12.22 19.03
N GLU A 52 1.26 12.29 18.25
CA GLU A 52 1.97 13.54 17.96
C GLU A 52 1.57 14.18 16.62
N TYR A 53 1.30 13.36 15.61
CA TYR A 53 1.17 13.81 14.22
C TYR A 53 -0.04 14.72 14.04
N THR A 54 0.21 15.93 13.53
CA THR A 54 -0.84 16.87 13.15
C THR A 54 -0.70 17.16 11.65
N PRO A 55 -1.68 16.77 10.82
CA PRO A 55 -1.57 16.96 9.39
C PRO A 55 -1.69 18.45 8.99
N PRO A 56 -0.97 18.93 7.96
CA PRO A 56 -0.95 20.34 7.53
C PRO A 56 -2.22 20.82 6.78
N VAL A 57 -3.41 20.42 7.26
CA VAL A 57 -4.69 20.50 6.51
C VAL A 57 -5.70 21.52 7.05
N GLN A 58 -5.38 22.22 8.15
CA GLN A 58 -6.31 23.18 8.76
C GLN A 58 -6.76 24.28 7.78
N GLY A 59 -8.06 24.60 7.83
CA GLY A 59 -8.68 25.67 7.02
C GLY A 59 -8.76 25.39 5.52
N LYS A 60 -8.43 24.18 5.06
CA LYS A 60 -8.39 23.80 3.65
C LYS A 60 -9.41 22.71 3.36
N ARG A 61 -9.95 22.69 2.13
CA ARG A 61 -10.73 21.56 1.63
C ARG A 61 -9.77 20.47 1.17
N VAL A 62 -9.47 19.50 2.03
CA VAL A 62 -8.42 18.49 1.78
C VAL A 62 -8.98 17.09 1.61
N VAL A 63 -8.51 16.38 0.58
CA VAL A 63 -8.74 14.95 0.38
C VAL A 63 -7.54 14.16 0.90
N MET A 64 -7.80 13.17 1.75
CA MET A 64 -6.83 12.14 2.11
C MET A 64 -6.83 11.08 1.00
N LEU A 65 -5.72 10.95 0.27
CA LEU A 65 -5.52 9.90 -0.73
C LEU A 65 -4.57 8.84 -0.19
N ILE A 66 -5.12 7.69 0.18
CA ILE A 66 -4.38 6.53 0.69
C ILE A 66 -3.99 5.64 -0.49
N LEU A 67 -2.69 5.42 -0.66
CA LEU A 67 -2.08 4.65 -1.72
C LEU A 67 -1.42 3.39 -1.13
N PRO A 68 -1.30 2.29 -1.89
CA PRO A 68 -0.63 1.10 -1.40
C PRO A 68 0.89 1.29 -1.36
N CYS A 69 1.53 0.57 -0.46
CA CYS A 69 2.97 0.37 -0.51
C CYS A 69 3.35 -0.44 -1.76
N THR A 70 4.60 -0.29 -2.21
CA THR A 70 5.12 -0.89 -3.45
C THR A 70 6.45 -1.57 -3.22
N LYS A 71 6.84 -2.50 -4.11
CA LYS A 71 8.10 -3.25 -3.96
C LYS A 71 9.34 -2.34 -3.89
N VAL A 72 9.43 -1.35 -4.78
CA VAL A 72 10.55 -0.40 -4.88
C VAL A 72 10.45 0.65 -3.77
N LYS A 73 11.58 0.97 -3.12
CA LYS A 73 11.70 2.02 -2.10
C LYS A 73 12.71 3.10 -2.51
N PRO A 74 12.44 4.39 -2.22
CA PRO A 74 11.19 4.93 -1.66
C PRO A 74 10.01 4.74 -2.63
N TYR A 75 8.79 4.65 -2.09
CA TYR A 75 7.60 4.28 -2.88
C TYR A 75 7.37 5.16 -4.10
N ALA A 76 7.73 6.45 -4.00
CA ALA A 76 7.57 7.45 -5.06
C ALA A 76 8.27 7.08 -6.38
N LEU A 77 9.27 6.19 -6.35
CA LEU A 77 9.97 5.69 -7.53
C LEU A 77 9.38 4.40 -8.11
N SER A 78 8.35 3.85 -7.48
CA SER A 78 7.62 2.72 -8.07
C SER A 78 6.87 3.13 -9.33
N VAL A 79 6.69 2.18 -10.24
CA VAL A 79 5.89 2.38 -11.46
C VAL A 79 4.48 2.86 -11.10
N GLU A 80 3.90 2.32 -10.04
CA GLU A 80 2.59 2.74 -9.53
C GLU A 80 2.55 4.21 -9.12
N HIS A 81 3.45 4.62 -8.25
CA HIS A 81 3.45 5.99 -7.71
C HIS A 81 3.83 7.01 -8.78
N LEU A 82 4.78 6.68 -9.66
CA LEU A 82 5.13 7.52 -10.80
C LEU A 82 3.93 7.72 -11.73
N ALA A 83 3.20 6.66 -12.08
CA ALA A 83 2.02 6.76 -12.93
C ALA A 83 0.90 7.59 -12.27
N ILE A 84 0.63 7.34 -10.98
CA ILE A 84 -0.40 8.06 -10.23
C ILE A 84 -0.05 9.54 -10.10
N ASN A 85 1.17 9.86 -9.67
CA ASN A 85 1.61 11.25 -9.52
C ASN A 85 1.66 11.98 -10.86
N THR A 86 2.10 11.32 -11.93
CA THR A 86 2.07 11.90 -13.29
C THR A 86 0.63 12.22 -13.71
N TYR A 87 -0.30 11.29 -13.46
CA TYR A 87 -1.71 11.51 -13.75
C TYR A 87 -2.31 12.67 -12.94
N LEU A 88 -1.95 12.78 -11.65
CA LEU A 88 -2.39 13.88 -10.79
C LEU A 88 -1.85 15.24 -11.28
N LEU A 89 -0.59 15.33 -11.72
CA LEU A 89 -0.05 16.52 -12.37
C LEU A 89 -0.84 16.85 -13.65
N GLY A 90 -1.14 15.85 -14.47
CA GLY A 90 -1.95 16.01 -15.68
C GLY A 90 -3.40 16.45 -15.40
N LEU A 91 -3.92 16.20 -14.20
CA LEU A 91 -5.20 16.72 -13.74
C LEU A 91 -5.15 18.17 -13.23
N GLY A 92 -3.97 18.80 -13.21
CA GLY A 92 -3.74 20.17 -12.75
C GLY A 92 -3.45 20.29 -11.25
N PHE A 93 -3.13 19.19 -10.56
CA PHE A 93 -2.61 19.31 -9.19
C PHE A 93 -1.14 19.69 -9.22
N GLU A 94 -0.76 20.66 -8.39
CA GLU A 94 0.62 21.12 -8.26
C GLU A 94 1.09 21.09 -6.80
N PRO A 95 2.38 20.78 -6.52
CA PRO A 95 2.95 20.90 -5.19
C PRO A 95 2.86 22.33 -4.63
N ARG A 96 2.50 22.46 -3.35
CA ARG A 96 2.42 23.77 -2.67
C ARG A 96 3.71 24.19 -1.96
N ALA A 97 4.66 23.28 -1.84
CA ALA A 97 5.97 23.53 -1.26
C ALA A 97 7.04 22.77 -2.06
N PRO A 98 8.31 23.23 -2.01
CA PRO A 98 9.44 22.47 -2.51
C PRO A 98 9.44 21.03 -1.96
N ALA A 99 9.96 20.10 -2.76
CA ALA A 99 10.06 18.73 -2.33
C ALA A 99 11.22 18.56 -1.34
N GLU A 100 11.04 17.67 -0.36
CA GLU A 100 12.09 17.26 0.56
C GLU A 100 12.55 15.83 0.24
N TYR A 101 13.32 15.69 -0.84
CA TYR A 101 13.93 14.41 -1.23
C TYR A 101 15.41 14.55 -1.57
N PRO A 102 16.21 13.47 -1.46
CA PRO A 102 17.61 13.51 -1.89
C PRO A 102 17.72 13.76 -3.42
N PRO A 103 18.50 14.76 -3.89
CA PRO A 103 18.61 15.07 -5.33
C PRO A 103 19.04 13.89 -6.21
N LEU A 104 19.75 12.91 -5.63
CA LEU A 104 20.15 11.69 -6.33
C LEU A 104 18.96 10.88 -6.87
N LEU A 105 17.78 10.98 -6.26
CA LEU A 105 16.58 10.27 -6.71
C LEU A 105 16.11 10.70 -8.11
N GLU A 106 16.39 11.94 -8.53
CA GLU A 106 16.03 12.40 -9.88
C GLU A 106 16.74 11.60 -10.96
N LYS A 107 17.96 11.11 -10.68
CA LYS A 107 18.70 10.24 -11.60
C LYS A 107 18.08 8.85 -11.76
N ALA A 108 17.20 8.45 -10.84
CA ALA A 108 16.47 7.20 -10.89
C ALA A 108 15.13 7.32 -11.65
N LEU A 109 14.74 8.53 -12.07
CA LEU A 109 13.56 8.71 -12.91
C LEU A 109 13.80 8.16 -14.32
N PRO A 110 12.73 7.70 -15.01
CA PRO A 110 12.80 7.42 -16.43
C PRO A 110 13.31 8.64 -17.22
N PRO A 111 13.99 8.45 -18.38
CA PRO A 111 14.44 9.54 -19.23
C PRO A 111 13.30 10.53 -19.54
N GLY A 112 13.53 11.82 -19.29
CA GLY A 112 12.53 12.88 -19.48
C GLY A 112 11.43 12.93 -18.41
N GLY A 113 11.54 12.15 -17.32
CA GLY A 113 10.60 12.17 -16.21
C GLY A 113 10.54 13.52 -15.50
N ASN A 114 9.34 14.00 -15.19
CA ASN A 114 9.13 15.25 -14.45
C ASN A 114 9.49 15.06 -12.95
N PRO A 115 10.50 15.77 -12.40
CA PRO A 115 10.90 15.63 -10.99
C PRO A 115 9.79 15.93 -9.98
N GLN A 116 8.76 16.72 -10.35
CA GLN A 116 7.64 17.03 -9.47
C GLN A 116 6.89 15.78 -9.00
N VAL A 117 6.93 14.66 -9.73
CA VAL A 117 6.32 13.39 -9.30
C VAL A 117 6.94 12.83 -8.02
N LEU A 118 8.15 13.26 -7.66
CA LEU A 118 8.83 12.86 -6.44
C LEU A 118 8.45 13.73 -5.24
N ASN A 119 7.72 14.83 -5.45
CA ASN A 119 7.34 15.72 -4.36
C ASN A 119 6.50 14.99 -3.30
N ASN A 120 6.87 15.16 -2.03
CA ASN A 120 6.25 14.54 -0.85
C ASN A 120 5.30 15.47 -0.08
N GLY A 121 5.12 16.72 -0.52
CA GLY A 121 4.26 17.69 0.13
C GLY A 121 2.79 17.60 -0.27
N LEU A 122 2.02 18.55 0.25
CA LEU A 122 0.63 18.80 -0.14
C LEU A 122 0.56 19.30 -1.58
N TRP A 123 -0.38 18.75 -2.34
CA TRP A 123 -0.68 19.19 -3.69
C TRP A 123 -2.01 19.93 -3.71
N ALA A 124 -2.23 20.78 -4.68
CA ALA A 124 -3.49 21.49 -4.83
C ALA A 124 -3.85 21.75 -6.28
N ARG A 125 -5.16 21.80 -6.52
CA ARG A 125 -5.77 22.25 -7.76
C ARG A 125 -6.93 23.15 -7.39
N GLU A 126 -6.90 24.41 -7.81
CA GLU A 126 -7.90 25.40 -7.42
C GLU A 126 -8.04 25.45 -5.88
N ASN A 127 -9.25 25.21 -5.35
CA ASN A 127 -9.57 25.19 -3.91
C ASN A 127 -9.47 23.80 -3.27
N LEU A 128 -9.12 22.75 -4.02
CA LEU A 128 -9.00 21.38 -3.52
C LEU A 128 -7.54 21.02 -3.26
N PHE A 129 -7.25 20.58 -2.04
CA PHE A 129 -5.94 20.06 -1.67
C PHE A 129 -5.95 18.54 -1.61
N LEU A 130 -4.82 17.95 -1.97
CA LEU A 130 -4.59 16.51 -1.96
C LEU A 130 -3.43 16.20 -1.01
N HIS A 131 -3.74 15.43 0.01
CA HIS A 131 -2.80 14.95 1.00
C HIS A 131 -2.66 13.44 0.86
N ARG A 132 -1.48 12.98 0.46
CA ARG A 132 -1.25 11.59 0.12
C ARG A 132 -0.68 10.83 1.32
N TYR A 133 -1.10 9.59 1.46
CA TYR A 133 -0.64 8.64 2.47
C TYR A 133 -0.33 7.31 1.80
N VAL A 134 0.52 6.50 2.44
CA VAL A 134 0.80 5.13 2.05
C VAL A 134 0.35 4.19 3.16
N VAL A 135 -0.60 3.30 2.85
CA VAL A 135 -0.89 2.15 3.73
C VAL A 135 0.17 1.09 3.48
N SER A 136 0.83 0.62 4.54
CA SER A 136 2.00 -0.25 4.45
C SER A 136 2.20 -1.07 5.71
N GLU A 137 2.72 -2.27 5.58
CA GLU A 137 3.09 -3.14 6.68
C GLU A 137 4.59 -3.05 6.98
N PRO A 138 5.01 -3.13 8.27
CA PRO A 138 4.21 -3.11 9.50
C PRO A 138 3.85 -1.67 9.95
N MET A 139 4.04 -0.66 9.10
CA MET A 139 3.94 0.76 9.48
C MET A 139 2.52 1.29 9.73
N GLY A 140 1.48 0.60 9.23
CA GLY A 140 0.12 1.10 9.22
C GLY A 140 -0.09 2.16 8.14
N LEU A 141 -0.03 3.44 8.51
CA LEU A 141 -0.27 4.58 7.63
C LEU A 141 0.92 5.55 7.67
N VAL A 142 1.53 5.81 6.52
CA VAL A 142 2.69 6.71 6.38
C VAL A 142 2.29 7.94 5.56
N PRO A 143 2.27 9.15 6.13
CA PRO A 143 2.10 10.39 5.36
C PRO A 143 3.18 10.52 4.28
N TYR A 144 2.85 11.10 3.13
CA TYR A 144 3.83 11.29 2.06
C TYR A 144 5.03 12.12 2.55
N GLU A 145 4.81 13.08 3.43
CA GLU A 145 5.83 13.92 4.05
C GLU A 145 6.97 13.07 4.63
N TYR A 146 6.64 11.88 5.14
CA TYR A 146 7.58 10.98 5.79
C TYR A 146 8.10 9.82 4.93
N ILE A 147 7.85 9.79 3.62
CA ILE A 147 8.31 8.66 2.78
C ILE A 147 9.82 8.66 2.54
N TYR A 148 10.48 9.81 2.66
CA TYR A 148 11.93 9.95 2.50
C TYR A 148 12.64 10.09 3.84
N PHE A 149 12.12 10.95 4.73
CA PHE A 149 12.71 11.24 6.02
C PHE A 149 11.68 11.18 7.13
N PHE A 150 12.08 10.68 8.30
CA PHE A 150 11.27 10.68 9.51
C PHE A 150 12.19 11.05 10.68
N GLN A 151 11.81 12.08 11.46
CA GLN A 151 12.60 12.59 12.58
C GLN A 151 14.06 12.91 12.21
N GLY A 152 14.25 13.57 11.05
CA GLY A 152 15.58 13.98 10.56
C GLY A 152 16.47 12.83 10.06
N ARG A 153 15.96 11.58 10.01
CA ARG A 153 16.69 10.40 9.54
C ARG A 153 16.02 9.82 8.30
N PRO A 154 16.74 9.03 7.48
CA PRO A 154 16.12 8.24 6.43
C PRO A 154 14.93 7.45 6.95
N SER A 155 13.78 7.63 6.30
CA SER A 155 12.53 7.00 6.71
C SER A 155 12.64 5.48 6.65
N LEU A 156 12.01 4.83 7.63
CA LEU A 156 11.82 3.39 7.61
C LEU A 156 11.05 2.93 6.35
N ALA A 157 10.17 3.77 5.80
CA ALA A 157 9.47 3.53 4.54
C ALA A 157 10.39 3.48 3.31
N ALA A 158 11.57 4.10 3.39
CA ALA A 158 12.57 4.08 2.33
C ALA A 158 13.60 2.95 2.49
N ARG A 159 13.59 2.21 3.60
CA ARG A 159 14.70 1.34 4.03
C ARG A 159 14.29 -0.08 4.44
N TYR A 160 13.06 -0.49 4.21
CA TYR A 160 12.54 -1.79 4.64
C TYR A 160 12.20 -2.70 3.45
N ASP A 161 12.13 -4.00 3.70
CA ASP A 161 11.51 -4.97 2.80
C ASP A 161 10.56 -5.90 3.55
N ASP A 162 9.35 -6.05 3.01
CA ASP A 162 8.32 -6.90 3.57
C ASP A 162 7.62 -7.70 2.46
N PRO A 163 8.11 -8.90 2.14
CA PRO A 163 7.35 -9.87 1.36
C PRO A 163 6.51 -10.80 2.27
N GLY A 164 6.57 -10.65 3.59
CA GLY A 164 6.10 -11.62 4.57
C GLY A 164 4.59 -11.84 4.61
N LEU A 165 3.80 -10.90 4.09
CA LEU A 165 2.33 -11.00 4.05
C LEU A 165 1.76 -11.46 2.70
N PHE A 166 2.62 -11.91 1.78
CA PHE A 166 2.21 -12.26 0.41
C PHE A 166 2.32 -13.76 0.12
N GLU A 167 1.42 -14.57 0.70
CA GLU A 167 1.38 -16.04 0.56
C GLU A 167 1.50 -16.52 -0.90
N HIS A 168 0.80 -15.85 -1.83
CA HIS A 168 0.78 -16.20 -3.25
C HIS A 168 2.17 -16.19 -3.94
N ARG A 169 3.13 -15.45 -3.38
CA ARG A 169 4.52 -15.45 -3.87
C ARG A 169 5.20 -16.79 -3.61
N GLY A 170 4.75 -17.53 -2.59
CA GLY A 170 5.27 -18.84 -2.22
C GLY A 170 6.62 -18.80 -1.50
N THR A 171 7.09 -17.60 -1.16
CA THR A 171 8.37 -17.36 -0.46
C THR A 171 8.19 -16.55 0.83
N ALA A 172 6.94 -16.27 1.22
CA ALA A 172 6.57 -15.55 2.42
C ALA A 172 6.62 -16.47 3.66
N VAL A 173 7.75 -17.13 3.87
CA VAL A 173 7.98 -18.17 4.88
C VAL A 173 9.41 -18.07 5.41
N CYS A 174 9.61 -18.50 6.66
CA CYS A 174 10.90 -18.41 7.34
C CYS A 174 11.34 -19.79 7.83
N PRO A 175 11.85 -20.69 6.96
CA PRO A 175 12.28 -22.03 7.36
C PRO A 175 13.46 -22.05 8.34
N TRP A 176 14.12 -20.91 8.57
CA TRP A 176 15.16 -20.74 9.59
C TRP A 176 14.59 -20.54 11.01
N ARG A 177 13.28 -20.29 11.16
CA ARG A 177 12.63 -20.21 12.47
C ARG A 177 12.33 -21.62 12.99
N ALA A 178 12.56 -21.83 14.29
CA ALA A 178 12.31 -23.12 14.95
C ALA A 178 10.82 -23.51 14.98
N ASP A 179 9.93 -22.52 15.01
CA ASP A 179 8.46 -22.69 15.09
C ASP A 179 7.75 -22.55 13.73
N TYR A 180 8.52 -22.61 12.63
CA TYR A 180 8.02 -22.53 11.26
C TYR A 180 7.09 -23.70 10.91
N THR A 181 5.93 -23.41 10.30
CA THR A 181 4.96 -24.45 9.91
C THR A 181 4.60 -24.48 8.42
N GLY A 182 5.28 -23.69 7.58
CA GLY A 182 4.94 -23.60 6.16
C GLY A 182 5.06 -24.94 5.44
N ILE A 183 4.12 -25.16 4.52
CA ILE A 183 3.89 -26.44 3.87
C ILE A 183 4.49 -26.38 2.47
N PRO A 184 5.42 -27.28 2.10
CA PRO A 184 5.96 -27.34 0.75
C PRO A 184 4.86 -27.50 -0.31
N TRP A 185 4.96 -26.74 -1.40
CA TRP A 185 4.06 -26.78 -2.54
C TRP A 185 4.88 -26.62 -3.83
N GLY A 186 5.42 -27.74 -4.32
CA GLY A 186 6.40 -27.73 -5.41
C GLY A 186 7.69 -27.02 -4.99
N ARG A 187 8.11 -26.00 -5.77
CA ARG A 187 9.27 -25.14 -5.44
C ARG A 187 8.91 -23.95 -4.53
N LYS A 188 7.66 -23.89 -4.05
CA LYS A 188 7.10 -22.81 -3.23
C LYS A 188 6.63 -23.37 -1.89
N TYR A 189 6.17 -22.50 -1.02
CA TYR A 189 5.51 -22.85 0.23
C TYR A 189 4.13 -22.20 0.33
N ARG A 190 3.22 -22.89 1.01
CA ARG A 190 1.97 -22.31 1.54
C ARG A 190 2.14 -22.06 3.03
N TRP A 191 1.34 -21.17 3.59
CA TRP A 191 1.36 -20.95 5.04
C TRP A 191 0.82 -22.16 5.79
N GLY A 192 1.53 -22.56 6.84
CA GLY A 192 1.02 -23.47 7.85
C GLY A 192 0.14 -22.74 8.86
N ASP A 193 -0.25 -23.45 9.91
CA ASP A 193 -1.15 -22.90 10.92
C ASP A 193 -0.52 -21.73 11.68
N ARG A 194 0.78 -21.78 12.02
CA ARG A 194 1.47 -20.66 12.70
C ARG A 194 1.57 -19.43 11.82
N GLU A 195 1.95 -19.57 10.55
CA GLU A 195 2.00 -18.44 9.64
C GLU A 195 0.62 -17.82 9.40
N LYS A 196 -0.44 -18.64 9.33
CA LYS A 196 -1.82 -18.15 9.22
C LYS A 196 -2.28 -17.43 10.49
N GLU A 197 -1.99 -17.98 11.67
CA GLU A 197 -2.30 -17.36 12.96
C GLU A 197 -1.60 -16.00 13.08
N ALA A 198 -0.29 -15.96 12.84
CA ALA A 198 0.50 -14.74 12.86
C ALA A 198 -0.01 -13.71 11.83
N TYR A 199 -0.37 -14.15 10.63
CA TYR A 199 -0.96 -13.28 9.59
C TYR A 199 -2.25 -12.61 10.06
N VAL A 200 -3.17 -13.37 10.66
CA VAL A 200 -4.43 -12.79 11.16
C VAL A 200 -4.16 -11.83 12.31
N GLN A 201 -3.25 -12.16 13.23
CA GLN A 201 -2.90 -11.30 14.36
C GLN A 201 -2.29 -9.97 13.89
N VAL A 202 -1.24 -10.01 13.06
CA VAL A 202 -0.62 -8.76 12.57
C VAL A 202 -1.60 -7.95 11.73
N HIS A 203 -2.42 -8.61 10.90
CA HIS A 203 -3.42 -7.93 10.10
C HIS A 203 -4.44 -7.17 10.96
N ASN A 204 -5.00 -7.82 11.98
CA ASN A 204 -6.02 -7.20 12.82
C ASN A 204 -5.42 -6.13 13.74
N ARG A 205 -4.19 -6.30 14.27
CA ARG A 205 -3.48 -5.24 15.01
C ARG A 205 -3.20 -4.01 14.14
N LEU A 206 -2.83 -4.20 12.87
CA LEU A 206 -2.65 -3.08 11.94
C LEU A 206 -3.98 -2.39 11.62
N VAL A 207 -5.09 -3.13 11.54
CA VAL A 207 -6.43 -2.55 11.34
C VAL A 207 -6.84 -1.68 12.54
N GLU A 208 -6.60 -2.15 13.76
CA GLU A 208 -6.84 -1.37 14.98
C GLU A 208 -6.00 -0.08 15.01
N LEU A 209 -4.71 -0.17 14.64
CA LEU A 209 -3.83 0.99 14.48
C LEU A 209 -4.39 1.99 13.44
N LEU A 210 -4.79 1.50 12.26
CA LEU A 210 -5.37 2.33 11.21
C LEU A 210 -6.65 3.01 11.68
N VAL A 211 -7.52 2.31 12.40
CA VAL A 211 -8.73 2.90 13.02
C VAL A 211 -8.35 3.99 14.01
N GLY A 212 -7.40 3.76 14.91
CA GLY A 212 -6.96 4.77 15.87
C GLY A 212 -6.41 6.04 15.20
N ILE A 213 -5.57 5.88 14.17
CA ILE A 213 -5.05 7.01 13.39
C ILE A 213 -6.19 7.73 12.68
N LEU A 214 -7.07 7.00 11.99
CA LEU A 214 -8.18 7.59 11.25
C LEU A 214 -9.18 8.26 12.17
N ASP A 215 -9.51 7.72 13.34
CA ASP A 215 -10.39 8.36 14.33
C ASP A 215 -9.81 9.70 14.79
N LYS A 216 -8.48 9.80 14.95
CA LYS A 216 -7.80 11.04 15.34
C LYS A 216 -7.80 12.11 14.26
N ILE A 217 -7.40 11.78 13.03
CA ILE A 217 -7.13 12.79 11.99
C ILE A 217 -8.14 12.78 10.84
N GLY A 218 -8.91 11.71 10.68
CA GLY A 218 -9.71 11.45 9.50
C GLY A 218 -10.80 12.50 9.25
N ASP A 219 -11.37 13.10 10.30
CA ASP A 219 -12.43 14.10 10.17
C ASP A 219 -11.91 15.50 9.80
N LEU A 220 -10.59 15.68 9.74
CA LEU A 220 -9.96 16.88 9.18
C LEU A 220 -10.02 16.92 7.64
N TYR A 221 -10.50 15.84 7.00
CA TYR A 221 -10.54 15.70 5.55
C TYR A 221 -11.98 15.62 5.04
N VAL A 222 -12.25 16.27 3.91
CA VAL A 222 -13.58 16.22 3.28
C VAL A 222 -13.87 14.87 2.64
N ALA A 223 -12.82 14.10 2.32
CA ALA A 223 -12.93 12.73 1.85
C ALA A 223 -11.66 11.94 2.17
N ARG A 224 -11.84 10.63 2.38
CA ARG A 224 -10.78 9.64 2.61
C ARG A 224 -10.89 8.58 1.54
N LEU A 225 -10.05 8.69 0.50
CA LEU A 225 -10.06 7.83 -0.66
C LEU A 225 -8.91 6.84 -0.56
N ALA A 226 -9.21 5.55 -0.47
CA ALA A 226 -8.20 4.50 -0.57
C ALA A 226 -8.13 3.97 -1.99
N TYR A 227 -7.14 4.45 -2.75
CA TYR A 227 -6.90 4.03 -4.11
C TYR A 227 -6.03 2.76 -4.13
N VAL A 228 -6.68 1.61 -3.94
CA VAL A 228 -6.03 0.31 -3.70
C VAL A 228 -6.59 -0.78 -4.63
N SER A 229 -5.70 -1.63 -5.15
CA SER A 229 -6.08 -2.66 -6.13
C SER A 229 -6.93 -3.77 -5.49
N PRO A 230 -7.86 -4.40 -6.25
CA PRO A 230 -8.85 -5.34 -5.71
C PRO A 230 -8.27 -6.57 -4.99
N GLN A 231 -7.07 -7.02 -5.36
CA GLN A 231 -6.46 -8.25 -4.83
C GLN A 231 -5.27 -7.98 -3.89
N MET A 232 -5.05 -6.72 -3.48
CA MET A 232 -3.94 -6.37 -2.59
C MET A 232 -4.31 -6.51 -1.12
N THR A 233 -3.35 -6.97 -0.29
CA THR A 233 -3.47 -6.99 1.18
C THR A 233 -3.91 -5.64 1.74
N HIS A 234 -3.40 -4.53 1.19
CA HIS A 234 -3.81 -3.17 1.52
C HIS A 234 -5.33 -2.94 1.49
N ARG A 235 -6.04 -3.52 0.52
CA ARG A 235 -7.49 -3.40 0.41
C ARG A 235 -8.19 -4.18 1.53
N SER A 236 -7.65 -5.31 1.95
CA SER A 236 -8.18 -6.12 3.04
C SER A 236 -8.17 -5.37 4.38
N PHE A 237 -7.12 -4.59 4.66
CA PHE A 237 -7.08 -3.77 5.88
C PHE A 237 -8.17 -2.71 5.93
N LEU A 238 -8.64 -2.23 4.78
CA LEU A 238 -9.53 -1.07 4.72
C LEU A 238 -11.00 -1.49 4.53
N SER A 239 -11.24 -2.61 3.85
CA SER A 239 -12.58 -3.02 3.41
C SER A 239 -13.39 -3.74 4.49
N SER A 240 -14.71 -3.56 4.49
CA SER A 240 -15.63 -4.38 5.29
C SER A 240 -15.76 -5.80 4.76
N VAL A 241 -16.41 -6.69 5.49
CA VAL A 241 -16.77 -8.05 5.07
C VAL A 241 -17.60 -8.03 3.78
N GLU A 242 -18.56 -7.12 3.66
CA GLU A 242 -19.40 -6.95 2.47
C GLU A 242 -18.56 -6.52 1.26
N GLU A 243 -17.71 -5.50 1.46
CA GLU A 243 -16.81 -5.01 0.41
C GLU A 243 -15.83 -6.09 -0.04
N LYS A 244 -15.27 -6.87 0.91
CA LYS A 244 -14.40 -8.02 0.62
C LYS A 244 -15.12 -9.08 -0.20
N ARG A 245 -16.36 -9.44 0.16
CA ARG A 245 -17.18 -10.42 -0.59
C ARG A 245 -17.41 -9.99 -2.03
N GLN A 246 -17.73 -8.71 -2.26
CA GLN A 246 -18.03 -8.18 -3.60
C GLN A 246 -16.85 -8.28 -4.57
N VAL A 247 -15.61 -8.25 -4.07
CA VAL A 247 -14.40 -8.35 -4.90
C VAL A 247 -13.64 -9.67 -4.74
N GLY A 248 -14.18 -10.62 -3.99
CA GLY A 248 -13.58 -11.94 -3.77
C GLY A 248 -12.32 -11.92 -2.89
N LEU A 249 -12.21 -10.98 -1.95
CA LEU A 249 -11.13 -10.98 -0.96
C LEU A 249 -11.35 -12.03 0.14
N PRO A 250 -10.27 -12.65 0.66
CA PRO A 250 -10.38 -13.56 1.80
C PRO A 250 -10.99 -12.88 3.03
N LEU A 251 -11.93 -13.56 3.69
CA LEU A 251 -12.54 -13.11 4.96
C LEU A 251 -11.79 -13.62 6.19
N GLY A 252 -10.81 -14.49 6.00
CA GLY A 252 -10.14 -15.20 7.07
C GLY A 252 -9.10 -16.20 6.57
N ARG A 253 -8.40 -16.84 7.52
CA ARG A 253 -7.51 -17.97 7.27
C ARG A 253 -8.03 -19.21 8.01
N ARG A 254 -8.09 -20.34 7.30
CA ARG A 254 -8.46 -21.64 7.88
C ARG A 254 -7.23 -22.35 8.45
N THR A 255 -7.28 -22.65 9.74
CA THR A 255 -6.30 -23.46 10.49
C THR A 255 -6.97 -24.76 10.96
N ARG A 256 -6.22 -25.66 11.61
CA ARG A 256 -6.81 -26.82 12.29
C ARG A 256 -7.78 -26.45 13.41
N SER A 257 -7.58 -25.29 14.05
CA SER A 257 -8.45 -24.77 15.11
C SER A 257 -9.71 -24.06 14.62
N GLY A 258 -9.84 -23.81 13.31
CA GLY A 258 -11.04 -23.23 12.71
C GLY A 258 -10.75 -22.08 11.75
N LEU A 259 -11.74 -21.20 11.57
CA LEU A 259 -11.59 -19.99 10.75
C LEU A 259 -11.20 -18.80 11.62
N LEU A 260 -10.00 -18.27 11.40
CA LEU A 260 -9.53 -17.02 11.97
C LEU A 260 -9.96 -15.86 11.07
N ARG A 261 -10.67 -14.87 11.60
CA ARG A 261 -11.31 -13.79 10.83
C ARG A 261 -10.37 -12.61 10.57
N LEU A 262 -10.49 -11.99 9.39
CA LEU A 262 -9.80 -10.76 9.02
C LEU A 262 -10.76 -9.57 9.09
N HIS A 263 -10.45 -8.61 9.95
CA HIS A 263 -11.20 -7.36 10.10
C HIS A 263 -10.63 -6.27 9.19
N GLY A 264 -11.44 -5.37 8.67
CA GLY A 264 -10.97 -4.14 8.02
C GLY A 264 -11.43 -2.91 8.78
N VAL A 265 -10.87 -1.75 8.42
CA VAL A 265 -11.25 -0.46 8.98
C VAL A 265 -12.76 -0.25 8.86
N ASN A 266 -13.34 -0.53 7.69
CA ASN A 266 -14.78 -0.39 7.47
C ASN A 266 -15.64 -1.47 8.20
N ASP A 267 -15.04 -2.54 8.74
CA ASP A 267 -15.75 -3.44 9.68
C ASP A 267 -15.91 -2.77 11.06
N LEU A 268 -14.88 -2.05 11.52
CA LEU A 268 -14.85 -1.43 12.85
C LEU A 268 -15.41 0.00 12.87
N ARG A 269 -15.35 0.69 11.73
CA ARG A 269 -15.85 2.04 11.48
C ARG A 269 -16.47 2.09 10.08
N PRO A 270 -17.75 1.69 9.94
CA PRO A 270 -18.42 1.66 8.64
C PRO A 270 -18.30 2.99 7.89
N GLY A 271 -17.86 2.92 6.63
CA GLY A 271 -17.72 4.09 5.77
C GLY A 271 -16.59 5.06 6.14
N ARG A 272 -15.68 4.70 7.05
CA ARG A 272 -14.56 5.57 7.44
C ARG A 272 -13.67 5.90 6.24
N VAL A 273 -13.45 4.94 5.35
CA VAL A 273 -12.65 5.10 4.13
C VAL A 273 -13.45 4.64 2.92
N ARG A 274 -13.46 5.44 1.86
CA ARG A 274 -14.04 5.06 0.57
C ARG A 274 -13.01 4.26 -0.23
N ILE A 275 -13.31 3.02 -0.55
CA ILE A 275 -12.43 2.17 -1.36
C ILE A 275 -12.60 2.52 -2.85
N VAL A 276 -11.50 2.83 -3.52
CA VAL A 276 -11.43 3.17 -4.94
C VAL A 276 -10.42 2.26 -5.64
N PRO A 277 -10.78 1.59 -6.75
CA PRO A 277 -12.13 1.50 -7.31
C PRO A 277 -13.07 0.64 -6.45
N SER A 278 -14.35 0.99 -6.43
CA SER A 278 -15.45 0.18 -5.86
C SER A 278 -15.69 -1.10 -6.67
N ALA A 279 -16.54 -2.01 -6.17
CA ALA A 279 -16.91 -3.23 -6.91
C ALA A 279 -17.54 -2.92 -8.27
N GLN A 280 -18.44 -1.94 -8.32
CA GLN A 280 -19.10 -1.49 -9.55
C GLN A 280 -18.10 -0.82 -10.51
N GLU A 281 -17.18 -0.01 -9.96
CA GLU A 281 -16.14 0.65 -10.77
C GLU A 281 -15.16 -0.35 -11.37
N ILE A 282 -14.83 -1.46 -10.68
CA ILE A 282 -14.02 -2.53 -11.24
C ILE A 282 -14.68 -3.15 -12.47
N VAL A 283 -16.00 -3.37 -12.45
CA VAL A 283 -16.75 -3.86 -13.61
C VAL A 283 -16.67 -2.85 -14.75
N ALA A 284 -16.95 -1.57 -14.48
CA ALA A 284 -16.89 -0.52 -15.49
C ALA A 284 -15.48 -0.36 -16.10
N ILE A 285 -14.42 -0.48 -15.29
CA ILE A 285 -13.03 -0.48 -15.75
C ILE A 285 -12.79 -1.66 -16.71
N GLN A 286 -13.24 -2.86 -16.36
CA GLN A 286 -13.08 -4.05 -17.21
C GLN A 286 -13.85 -3.90 -18.53
N ASP A 287 -15.02 -3.27 -18.52
CA ASP A 287 -15.80 -3.01 -19.74
C ASP A 287 -15.11 -1.97 -20.64
N ARG A 288 -14.53 -0.89 -20.06
CA ARG A 288 -13.69 0.05 -20.81
C ARG A 288 -12.45 -0.64 -21.38
N LEU A 289 -11.80 -1.48 -20.60
CA LEU A 289 -10.64 -2.26 -21.03
C LEU A 289 -10.98 -3.22 -22.18
N ALA A 290 -12.15 -3.87 -22.13
CA ALA A 290 -12.63 -4.75 -23.20
C ALA A 290 -12.84 -3.98 -24.52
N ARG A 291 -13.35 -2.75 -24.45
CA ARG A 291 -13.47 -1.86 -25.62
C ARG A 291 -12.11 -1.44 -26.18
N ARG A 292 -11.13 -1.12 -25.31
CA ARG A 292 -9.77 -0.76 -25.75
C ARG A 292 -8.99 -1.95 -26.32
N LEU A 293 -9.32 -3.17 -25.89
CA LEU A 293 -8.64 -4.40 -26.32
C LEU A 293 -9.63 -5.35 -27.03
N PRO A 294 -10.09 -5.00 -28.25
CA PRO A 294 -11.06 -5.80 -28.98
C PRO A 294 -10.52 -7.20 -29.29
N GLY A 295 -11.42 -8.18 -29.38
CA GLY A 295 -11.09 -9.59 -29.65
C GLY A 295 -10.60 -10.39 -28.45
N ARG A 296 -10.50 -9.79 -27.25
CA ARG A 296 -10.19 -10.52 -26.01
C ARG A 296 -11.45 -11.04 -25.33
N THR A 297 -11.36 -12.27 -24.84
CA THR A 297 -12.40 -12.86 -23.97
C THR A 297 -12.44 -12.17 -22.61
N ARG A 298 -13.58 -12.28 -21.90
CA ARG A 298 -13.72 -11.77 -20.52
C ARG A 298 -12.60 -12.25 -19.59
N ARG A 299 -12.21 -13.52 -19.69
CA ARG A 299 -11.12 -14.09 -18.87
C ARG A 299 -9.78 -13.40 -19.14
N GLN A 300 -9.46 -13.12 -20.40
CA GLN A 300 -8.25 -12.42 -20.79
C GLN A 300 -8.26 -10.96 -20.33
N ILE A 301 -9.41 -10.30 -20.37
CA ILE A 301 -9.59 -8.93 -19.83
C ILE A 301 -9.37 -8.92 -18.31
N CYS A 302 -10.01 -9.82 -17.56
CA CYS A 302 -9.80 -9.95 -16.12
C CYS A 302 -8.32 -10.23 -15.77
N GLY A 303 -7.66 -11.11 -16.53
CA GLY A 303 -6.24 -11.41 -16.34
C GLY A 303 -5.32 -10.24 -16.69
N TYR A 304 -5.64 -9.47 -17.74
CA TYR A 304 -4.90 -8.26 -18.09
C TYR A 304 -5.06 -7.18 -17.02
N PHE A 305 -6.30 -6.97 -16.54
CA PHE A 305 -6.59 -6.05 -15.45
C PHE A 305 -5.80 -6.42 -14.20
N ALA A 306 -5.88 -7.67 -13.75
CA ALA A 306 -5.20 -8.14 -12.54
C ALA A 306 -3.67 -7.98 -12.57
N THR A 307 -3.06 -7.93 -13.76
CA THR A 307 -1.60 -7.82 -13.96
C THR A 307 -1.16 -6.42 -14.41
N GLY A 308 -2.06 -5.42 -14.36
CA GLY A 308 -1.78 -4.05 -14.78
C GLY A 308 -1.28 -3.95 -16.22
N GLY A 309 -1.61 -4.91 -17.07
CA GLY A 309 -1.22 -4.91 -18.47
C GLY A 309 0.25 -5.21 -18.78
N ARG A 310 0.89 -6.11 -18.01
CA ARG A 310 2.26 -6.71 -18.18
C ARG A 310 3.26 -6.34 -17.06
N GLY A 311 2.84 -6.33 -15.79
CA GLY A 311 3.76 -6.39 -14.64
C GLY A 311 3.67 -5.23 -13.65
N ALA A 312 2.77 -4.28 -13.86
CA ALA A 312 2.40 -3.26 -12.88
C ALA A 312 1.12 -3.67 -12.13
N SER A 313 0.74 -2.93 -11.10
CA SER A 313 -0.60 -3.09 -10.50
C SER A 313 -1.72 -2.56 -11.43
N PRO A 314 -2.98 -3.01 -11.28
CA PRO A 314 -4.12 -2.47 -12.02
C PRO A 314 -4.34 -0.96 -11.86
N LEU A 315 -3.72 -0.34 -10.84
CA LEU A 315 -3.86 1.07 -10.51
C LEU A 315 -3.18 2.01 -11.53
N THR A 316 -2.29 1.48 -12.37
CA THR A 316 -1.60 2.25 -13.41
C THR A 316 -2.32 2.24 -14.75
N LEU A 317 -3.39 1.45 -14.88
CA LEU A 317 -4.16 1.41 -16.11
C LEU A 317 -4.89 2.75 -16.33
N PRO A 318 -4.93 3.28 -17.57
CA PRO A 318 -5.62 4.53 -17.87
C PRO A 318 -7.06 4.55 -17.35
N GLU A 319 -7.79 3.45 -17.52
CA GLU A 319 -9.18 3.34 -17.07
C GLU A 319 -9.35 3.40 -15.55
N THR A 320 -8.35 2.93 -14.79
CA THR A 320 -8.36 2.98 -13.33
C THR A 320 -7.97 4.36 -12.83
N LEU A 321 -6.97 4.99 -13.46
CA LEU A 321 -6.58 6.37 -13.18
C LEU A 321 -7.74 7.34 -13.45
N GLU A 322 -8.49 7.13 -14.53
CA GLU A 322 -9.68 7.91 -14.84
C GLU A 322 -10.73 7.87 -13.72
N VAL A 323 -10.96 6.70 -13.11
CA VAL A 323 -11.86 6.58 -11.94
C VAL A 323 -11.36 7.43 -10.77
N LEU A 324 -10.06 7.40 -10.47
CA LEU A 324 -9.49 8.28 -9.44
C LEU A 324 -9.74 9.75 -9.78
N GLY A 325 -9.53 10.15 -11.04
CA GLY A 325 -9.79 11.50 -11.50
C GLY A 325 -11.26 11.91 -11.40
N GLU A 326 -12.20 11.00 -11.66
CA GLU A 326 -13.64 11.24 -11.46
C GLU A 326 -13.98 11.51 -9.98
N HIS A 327 -13.43 10.72 -9.05
CA HIS A 327 -13.64 10.96 -7.61
C HIS A 327 -13.08 12.32 -7.19
N LEU A 328 -11.88 12.69 -7.66
CA LEU A 328 -11.27 13.98 -7.33
C LEU A 328 -12.01 15.16 -7.96
N ARG A 329 -12.53 15.02 -9.19
CA ARG A 329 -13.35 16.07 -9.83
C ARG A 329 -14.68 16.30 -9.13
N ARG A 330 -15.35 15.25 -8.62
CA ARG A 330 -16.59 15.41 -7.83
C ARG A 330 -16.36 16.11 -6.49
N LEU A 331 -15.11 16.17 -6.02
CA LEU A 331 -14.72 16.79 -4.76
C LEU A 331 -14.12 18.19 -4.93
N GLY A 332 -13.82 18.63 -6.16
CA GLY A 332 -13.36 19.99 -6.46
C GLY A 332 -14.56 20.88 -6.71
#